data_AF-A0A0F9BTU2-F1
#
_entry.id   AF-A0A0F9BTU2-F1
#
_cell.length_a   1.000
_cell.length_b   1.000
_cell.length_c   1.000
_cell.angle_alpha   90.00
_cell.angle_beta   90.00
_cell.angle_gamma   90.00
#
_symmetry.space_group_name_H-M   'P 1'
#
loop_
_entity.id
_entity.type
_entity.pdbx_description
1 polymer ?
#
loop_
_entity_poly.entity_id
_entity_poly.type
_entity_poly.pdbx_seq_one_letter_code
_entity_poly.pdbx_strand_id
1 'polypeptide(L)'
;MKLYIPTFILLLLTACGQTSTGNLIRSTFQDKAAEIAAEGLKNSEWFVCRGASIGSVKDRYGQTQEGANSYNAFCDADGTIIQTDVE
;
A
#
# COMPACT_ATOMS: atom_id res chain seq x y z
N MET A 1 19.49 42.24 -10.11
CA MET A 1 19.05 40.87 -10.42
C MET A 1 20.21 39.88 -10.22
N LYS A 2 20.72 39.70 -8.99
CA LYS A 2 21.94 38.92 -8.73
C LYS A 2 21.97 38.21 -7.35
N LEU A 3 20.82 38.12 -6.66
CA LEU A 3 20.75 37.64 -5.27
C LEU A 3 19.70 36.53 -5.02
N TYR A 4 19.12 35.93 -6.07
CA TYR A 4 18.11 34.85 -5.94
C TYR A 4 18.65 33.46 -6.29
N ILE A 5 19.82 33.40 -6.93
CA ILE A 5 20.46 32.15 -7.37
C ILE A 5 20.92 31.26 -6.20
N PRO A 6 21.50 31.76 -5.08
CA PRO A 6 21.99 30.86 -4.03
C PRO A 6 20.85 30.17 -3.28
N THR A 7 19.71 30.84 -3.09
CA THR A 7 18.54 30.28 -2.41
C THR A 7 17.88 29.16 -3.20
N PHE A 8 17.83 29.28 -4.53
CA PHE A 8 17.25 28.25 -5.39
C PHE A 8 18.11 26.99 -5.43
N ILE A 9 19.43 27.14 -5.42
CA ILE A 9 20.37 26.02 -5.34
C ILE A 9 20.23 25.30 -3.99
N LEU A 10 20.10 26.02 -2.88
CA LEU A 10 19.87 25.44 -1.55
C LEU A 10 18.58 24.60 -1.48
N LEU A 11 17.51 25.02 -2.16
CA LEU A 11 16.25 24.26 -2.24
C LEU A 11 16.35 23.01 -3.12
N LEU A 12 17.25 23.00 -4.11
CA LEU A 12 17.51 21.83 -4.95
C LEU A 12 18.40 20.80 -4.24
N LEU A 13 19.31 21.24 -3.34
CA LEU A 13 20.13 20.33 -2.53
C LEU A 13 19.34 19.62 -1.42
N THR A 14 18.23 20.19 -0.92
CA THR A 14 17.33 19.47 0.01
C THR A 14 16.46 18.42 -0.70
N ALA A 15 16.20 18.59 -2.00
CA ALA A 15 15.52 17.60 -2.83
C ALA A 15 16.43 16.43 -3.24
N CYS A 16 17.75 16.63 -3.25
CA CYS A 16 18.74 15.60 -3.56
C CYS A 16 19.13 14.80 -2.30
N GLY A 17 18.14 14.20 -1.61
CA GLY A 17 18.22 12.99 -0.76
C GLY A 17 19.29 12.81 0.33
N GLN A 18 20.25 13.72 0.52
CA GLN A 18 21.52 13.44 1.19
C GLN A 18 21.81 14.46 2.31
N THR A 19 20.81 14.73 3.14
CA THR A 19 20.99 15.36 4.45
C THR A 19 20.61 14.34 5.52
N SER A 20 21.29 14.32 6.67
CA SER A 20 21.00 13.41 7.79
C SER A 20 19.53 13.45 8.22
N THR A 21 18.88 14.62 8.08
CA THR A 21 17.44 14.81 8.27
C THR A 21 16.59 14.10 7.21
N GLY A 22 17.02 14.05 5.95
CA GLY A 22 16.33 13.34 4.87
C GLY A 22 16.29 11.82 5.08
N ASN A 23 17.32 11.24 5.70
CA ASN A 23 17.33 9.81 6.02
C ASN A 23 16.35 9.47 7.18
N LEU A 24 16.25 10.36 8.17
CA LEU A 24 15.29 10.28 9.29
C LEU A 24 13.83 10.48 8.82
N ILE A 25 13.60 11.40 7.89
CA ILE A 25 12.28 11.60 7.28
C ILE A 25 11.94 10.38 6.43
N ARG A 26 12.89 9.82 5.68
CA ARG A 26 12.66 8.63 4.85
C ARG A 26 12.29 7.40 5.69
N SER A 27 12.96 7.15 6.81
CA SER A 27 12.59 6.04 7.70
C SER A 27 11.20 6.26 8.31
N THR A 28 10.89 7.48 8.78
CA THR A 28 9.57 7.81 9.34
C THR A 28 8.45 7.71 8.30
N PHE A 29 8.72 8.11 7.05
CA PHE A 29 7.79 7.95 5.93
C PHE A 29 7.64 6.49 5.51
N GLN A 30 8.70 5.68 5.56
CA GLN A 30 8.63 4.25 5.26
C GLN A 30 7.74 3.51 6.26
N ASP A 31 7.91 3.79 7.55
CA ASP A 31 7.06 3.18 8.60
C ASP A 31 5.60 3.59 8.42
N LYS A 32 5.33 4.87 8.15
CA LYS A 32 3.98 5.36 7.86
C LYS A 32 3.42 4.83 6.54
N ALA A 33 4.25 4.66 5.53
CA ALA A 33 3.84 4.09 4.24
C ALA A 33 3.48 2.61 4.40
N ALA A 34 4.23 1.86 5.20
CA ALA A 34 3.92 0.47 5.54
C ALA A 34 2.59 0.37 6.31
N GLU A 35 2.38 1.24 7.29
CA GLU A 35 1.11 1.33 8.04
C GLU A 35 -0.08 1.63 7.11
N ILE A 36 0.04 2.64 6.25
CA ILE A 36 -1.02 3.02 5.30
C ILE A 36 -1.27 1.92 4.27
N ALA A 37 -0.21 1.24 3.79
CA ALA A 37 -0.34 0.13 2.86
C ALA A 37 -1.07 -1.06 3.52
N ALA A 38 -0.76 -1.36 4.78
CA ALA A 38 -1.43 -2.40 5.55
C ALA A 38 -2.91 -2.06 5.81
N GLU A 39 -3.22 -0.81 6.18
CA GLU A 39 -4.59 -0.31 6.33
C GLU A 39 -5.36 -0.38 5.00
N GLY A 40 -4.72 0.04 3.91
CA GLY A 40 -5.28 -0.01 2.56
C GLY A 40 -5.60 -1.43 2.13
N LEU A 41 -4.69 -2.38 2.37
CA LEU A 41 -4.90 -3.79 2.06
C LEU A 41 -6.08 -4.37 2.86
N LYS A 42 -6.15 -4.12 4.16
CA LYS A 42 -7.28 -4.55 5.01
C LYS A 42 -8.63 -3.98 4.53
N ASN A 43 -8.64 -2.71 4.12
CA ASN A 43 -9.86 -2.09 3.61
C ASN A 43 -10.27 -2.68 2.25
N SER A 44 -9.30 -2.95 1.38
CA SER A 44 -9.54 -3.65 0.11
C SER A 44 -10.08 -5.06 0.31
N GLU A 45 -9.51 -5.83 1.25
CA GLU A 45 -10.00 -7.16 1.61
C GLU A 45 -11.43 -7.11 2.17
N TRP A 46 -11.71 -6.14 3.06
CA TRP A 46 -13.06 -5.93 3.56
C TRP A 46 -14.04 -5.62 2.43
N PHE A 47 -13.66 -4.74 1.49
CA PHE A 47 -14.51 -4.40 0.36
C PHE A 47 -14.77 -5.61 -0.55
N VAL A 48 -13.74 -6.41 -0.85
CA VAL A 48 -13.87 -7.59 -1.71
C VAL A 48 -14.71 -8.68 -1.05
N CYS A 49 -14.52 -8.95 0.24
CA CYS A 49 -15.16 -10.08 0.92
C CYS A 49 -16.51 -9.75 1.56
N ARG A 50 -16.73 -8.50 1.98
CA ARG A 50 -17.93 -8.06 2.72
C ARG A 50 -18.69 -6.92 2.06
N GLY A 51 -18.00 -6.03 1.35
CA GLY A 51 -18.63 -4.86 0.71
C GLY A 51 -19.23 -5.15 -0.68
N ALA A 52 -18.65 -6.09 -1.42
CA ALA A 52 -19.08 -6.42 -2.76
C ALA A 52 -20.46 -7.11 -2.76
N SER A 53 -21.30 -6.76 -3.73
CA SER A 53 -22.60 -7.43 -3.88
C SER A 53 -22.41 -8.90 -4.28
N ILE A 54 -23.30 -9.78 -3.81
CA ILE A 54 -23.29 -11.21 -4.17
C ILE A 54 -23.32 -11.41 -5.69
N GLY A 55 -24.05 -10.56 -6.42
CA GLY A 55 -24.10 -10.58 -7.88
C GLY A 55 -22.75 -10.27 -8.53
N SER A 56 -22.06 -9.22 -8.05
CA SER A 56 -20.72 -8.84 -8.53
C SER A 56 -19.67 -9.92 -8.24
N VAL A 57 -19.74 -10.54 -7.06
CA VAL A 57 -18.85 -11.64 -6.68
C VAL A 57 -19.08 -12.85 -7.60
N LYS A 58 -20.34 -13.24 -7.80
CA LYS A 58 -20.69 -14.36 -8.69
C LYS A 58 -20.28 -14.10 -10.14
N ASP A 59 -20.47 -12.88 -10.62
CA ASP A 59 -20.08 -12.49 -11.97
C ASP A 59 -18.55 -12.53 -12.17
N ARG A 60 -17.77 -12.09 -11.18
CA ARG A 60 -16.31 -12.02 -11.29
C ARG A 60 -15.59 -13.34 -10.99
N TYR A 61 -16.03 -14.06 -9.97
CA TYR A 61 -15.35 -15.24 -9.41
C TYR A 61 -16.14 -16.53 -9.60
N GLY A 62 -17.47 -16.45 -9.72
CA GLY A 62 -18.36 -17.61 -9.86
C GLY A 62 -18.47 -18.20 -11.27
N GLN A 63 -17.66 -17.71 -12.23
CA GLN A 63 -17.65 -18.21 -13.62
C GLN A 63 -17.08 -19.63 -13.72
N THR A 64 -16.19 -20.00 -12.80
CA THR A 64 -15.60 -21.33 -12.71
C THR A 64 -15.61 -21.83 -11.27
N GLN A 65 -15.63 -23.15 -11.08
CA GLN A 65 -15.53 -23.75 -9.75
C GLN A 65 -14.22 -23.34 -9.04
N GLU A 66 -13.13 -23.26 -9.78
CA GLU A 66 -11.82 -22.84 -9.27
C GLU A 66 -11.82 -21.37 -8.79
N GLY A 67 -12.46 -20.47 -9.54
CA GLY A 67 -12.60 -19.06 -9.15
C GLY A 67 -13.44 -18.90 -7.89
N ALA A 68 -14.54 -19.64 -7.78
CA ALA A 68 -15.40 -19.64 -6.60
C ALA A 68 -14.64 -20.17 -5.37
N ASN A 69 -13.90 -21.27 -5.53
CA ASN A 69 -13.11 -21.86 -4.46
C ASN A 69 -11.97 -20.91 -4.01
N SER A 70 -11.32 -20.23 -4.95
CA SER A 70 -10.27 -19.25 -4.63
C SER A 70 -10.82 -18.05 -3.85
N TYR A 71 -11.98 -17.53 -4.26
CA TYR A 71 -12.65 -16.44 -3.53
C TYR A 71 -13.04 -16.88 -2.12
N ASN A 72 -13.64 -18.07 -1.97
CA ASN A 72 -14.00 -18.60 -0.67
C ASN A 72 -12.76 -18.81 0.21
N ALA A 73 -11.70 -19.42 -0.31
CA ALA A 73 -10.45 -19.60 0.43
C ALA A 73 -9.81 -18.27 0.85
N PHE A 74 -9.89 -17.25 0.00
CA PHE A 74 -9.39 -15.91 0.30
C PHE A 74 -10.23 -15.19 1.37
N CYS A 75 -11.56 -15.33 1.34
CA CYS A 75 -12.49 -14.62 2.22
C CYS A 75 -12.89 -15.39 3.50
N ASP A 76 -12.73 -16.71 3.54
CA ASP A 76 -12.88 -17.55 4.75
C ASP A 76 -11.56 -17.63 5.56
N ALA A 77 -10.44 -17.18 5.01
CA ALA A 77 -9.19 -17.10 5.76
C ALA A 77 -9.32 -16.05 6.87
N ASP A 78 -9.56 -16.53 8.07
CA ASP A 78 -9.64 -15.79 9.33
C ASP A 78 -8.29 -15.09 9.61
N GLY A 79 -8.07 -13.92 9.00
CA GLY A 79 -7.06 -12.91 9.34
C GLY A 79 -5.60 -13.35 9.43
N THR A 80 -5.26 -14.58 9.04
CA THR A 80 -3.91 -15.13 9.21
C THR A 80 -3.07 -14.70 8.02
N ILE A 81 -2.60 -13.46 8.09
CA ILE A 81 -1.57 -12.89 7.22
C ILE A 81 -0.44 -13.91 7.06
N ILE A 82 -0.24 -14.36 5.82
CA ILE A 82 0.96 -15.09 5.43
C ILE A 82 2.11 -14.09 5.58
N GLN A 83 2.89 -14.27 6.64
CA GLN A 83 4.16 -13.61 6.82
C GLN A 83 5.09 -14.09 5.70
N THR A 84 5.09 -13.38 4.56
CA THR A 84 6.16 -13.49 3.58
C THR A 84 7.24 -12.54 4.03
N ASP A 85 8.15 -13.04 4.86
CA ASP A 85 9.42 -12.39 5.13
C ASP A 85 10.14 -12.21 3.78
N VAL A 86 10.25 -10.96 3.33
CA VAL A 86 11.14 -10.60 2.22
C VAL A 86 12.50 -10.35 2.85
N GLU A 87 13.36 -11.38 2.79
CA GLU A 87 14.82 -11.26 3.00
C GLU A 87 15.49 -10.38 1.93
#